data_AF-C6LXN8-F1
#
_entry.id   AF-C6LXN8-F1
#
_cell.length_a   1.000
_cell.length_b   1.000
_cell.length_c   1.000
_cell.angle_alpha   90.00
_cell.angle_beta   90.00
_cell.angle_gamma   90.00
#
_symmetry.space_group_name_H-M   'P 1'
#
loop_
_entity.id
_entity.type
_entity.pdbx_description
1 polymer ?
#
loop_
_entity_poly.entity_id
_entity_poly.type
_entity_poly.pdbx_seq_one_letter_code
_entity_poly.pdbx_strand_id
1 'polypeptide(L)'
;MATPQQPPNDSWLQDSYNSSEDSIDYPIVNTDLLVNVPLDFIRDTFNHTDLPELFTNFEAALQGLEFSYEADAEKFDDESLQVEIGLLYGLLHARFVTTDQGLAKLRRMFLAGKFGVCPREGCKDCPLLPIGASNVPGVSPLGGYCVYCKDVYLPLSHDVSKGELVDGSFYGSSFPQVFLSRYPKLESKLIASLDATTSSDSPTYYKDIDTKLSRENMHLFGFKINWRLVE
;
A
#
# COMPACT_ATOMS: atom_id res chain seq x y z
N MET A 1 42.47 -6.90 14.12
CA MET A 1 41.67 -7.11 12.90
C MET A 1 40.27 -7.48 13.38
N ALA A 2 39.34 -6.52 13.35
CA ALA A 2 37.96 -6.78 13.75
C ALA A 2 37.27 -7.50 12.59
N THR A 3 36.78 -8.71 12.86
CA THR A 3 35.98 -9.50 11.92
C THR A 3 34.72 -8.69 11.56
N PRO A 4 34.33 -8.59 10.28
CA PRO A 4 33.06 -7.98 9.92
C PRO A 4 31.94 -8.77 10.60
N GLN A 5 31.18 -8.13 11.49
CA GLN A 5 29.96 -8.72 12.00
C GLN A 5 29.02 -8.90 10.81
N GLN A 6 28.65 -10.15 10.54
CA GLN A 6 27.55 -10.42 9.61
C GLN A 6 26.31 -9.67 10.11
N PRO A 7 25.51 -9.06 9.20
CA PRO A 7 24.25 -8.45 9.58
C PRO A 7 23.39 -9.49 10.33
N PRO A 8 22.59 -9.08 11.32
CA PRO A 8 21.75 -9.98 12.09
C PRO A 8 20.90 -10.84 11.13
N ASN A 9 20.82 -12.15 11.40
CA ASN A 9 19.98 -13.07 10.62
C ASN A 9 18.50 -12.70 10.84
N ASP A 10 17.97 -11.82 10.00
CA ASP A 10 16.63 -11.26 10.08
C ASP A 10 15.58 -12.26 9.53
N SER A 11 15.31 -13.31 10.33
CA SER A 11 14.28 -14.32 10.03
C SER A 11 12.86 -13.75 9.85
N TRP A 12 12.62 -12.48 10.17
CA TRP A 12 11.31 -11.81 10.06
C TRP A 12 11.08 -11.11 8.71
N LEU A 13 12.13 -10.91 7.92
CA LEU A 13 12.03 -10.50 6.50
C LEU A 13 11.73 -11.70 5.58
N GLN A 14 11.75 -12.93 6.13
CA GLN A 14 11.63 -14.18 5.41
C GLN A 14 10.20 -14.76 5.43
N ASP A 15 9.18 -13.96 5.75
CA ASP A 15 7.80 -14.35 5.43
C ASP A 15 7.70 -14.33 3.90
N SER A 16 7.86 -15.48 3.26
CA SER A 16 7.71 -15.61 1.81
C SER A 16 6.29 -15.21 1.45
N TYR A 17 6.13 -14.04 0.83
CA TYR A 17 4.85 -13.59 0.30
C TYR A 17 4.41 -14.57 -0.79
N ASN A 18 3.35 -15.32 -0.52
CA ASN A 18 2.73 -16.21 -1.49
C ASN A 18 1.58 -15.47 -2.16
N SER A 19 1.83 -14.92 -3.37
CA SER A 19 0.81 -14.18 -4.12
C SER A 19 -0.43 -15.02 -4.44
N SER A 20 -0.35 -16.35 -4.39
CA SER A 20 -1.48 -17.24 -4.67
C SER A 20 -2.47 -17.37 -3.50
N GLU A 21 -2.04 -17.12 -2.25
CA GLU A 21 -2.93 -17.15 -1.07
C GLU A 21 -3.79 -15.88 -0.93
N ASP A 22 -3.30 -14.77 -1.48
CA ASP A 22 -3.98 -13.47 -1.48
C ASP A 22 -4.56 -13.12 -2.87
N SER A 23 -4.40 -14.00 -3.86
CA SER A 23 -4.99 -13.82 -5.20
C SER A 23 -6.50 -13.85 -5.10
N ILE A 24 -7.11 -12.70 -5.30
CA ILE A 24 -8.56 -12.56 -5.37
C ILE A 24 -9.00 -13.13 -6.73
N ASP A 25 -9.46 -14.37 -6.78
CA ASP A 25 -10.22 -14.91 -7.93
C ASP A 25 -11.70 -14.57 -7.74
N TYR A 26 -11.96 -13.27 -7.54
CA TYR A 26 -13.29 -12.72 -7.32
C TYR A 26 -13.62 -11.83 -8.51
N PRO A 27 -14.66 -12.15 -9.30
CA PRO A 27 -14.96 -11.43 -10.54
C PRO A 27 -15.16 -9.92 -10.38
N ILE A 28 -15.57 -9.47 -9.18
CA ILE A 28 -15.98 -8.08 -8.93
C ILE A 28 -14.81 -7.22 -8.38
N VAL A 29 -13.77 -7.82 -7.79
CA VAL A 29 -12.62 -7.08 -7.20
C VAL A 29 -11.34 -7.60 -7.84
N ASN A 30 -10.98 -7.00 -8.97
CA ASN A 30 -9.79 -7.35 -9.73
C ASN A 30 -8.67 -6.33 -9.49
N THR A 31 -8.12 -6.31 -8.27
CA THR A 31 -6.98 -5.45 -7.93
C THR A 31 -6.03 -6.18 -6.96
N ASP A 32 -4.72 -6.01 -7.15
CA ASP A 32 -3.70 -6.55 -6.24
C ASP A 32 -3.39 -5.62 -5.06
N LEU A 33 -4.16 -4.53 -4.93
CA LEU A 33 -4.04 -3.52 -3.88
C LEU A 33 -4.97 -3.77 -2.70
N LEU A 34 -5.83 -4.78 -2.74
CA LEU A 34 -6.72 -5.17 -1.64
C LEU A 34 -6.40 -6.61 -1.21
N VAL A 35 -6.70 -6.93 0.06
CA VAL A 35 -6.59 -8.30 0.57
C VAL A 35 -7.95 -9.00 0.58
N ASN A 36 -7.96 -10.32 0.42
CA ASN A 36 -9.18 -11.09 0.57
C ASN A 36 -9.76 -10.97 2.00
N VAL A 37 -10.99 -10.47 2.10
CA VAL A 37 -11.80 -10.45 3.32
C VAL A 37 -12.48 -11.82 3.51
N PRO A 38 -12.29 -12.53 4.63
CA PRO A 38 -12.91 -13.84 4.84
C PRO A 38 -14.45 -13.77 4.82
N LEU A 39 -15.09 -14.78 4.24
CA LEU A 39 -16.57 -14.85 4.17
C LEU A 39 -17.24 -14.79 5.55
N ASP A 40 -16.64 -15.42 6.56
CA ASP A 40 -17.15 -15.36 7.95
C ASP A 40 -17.12 -13.93 8.51
N PHE A 41 -16.13 -13.12 8.11
CA PHE A 41 -16.07 -11.70 8.49
C PHE A 41 -17.15 -10.89 7.77
N ILE A 42 -17.40 -11.19 6.48
CA ILE A 42 -18.46 -10.57 5.68
C ILE A 42 -19.84 -10.91 6.23
N ARG A 43 -20.08 -12.13 6.69
CA ARG A 43 -21.38 -12.57 7.22
C ARG A 43 -21.68 -12.06 8.64
N ASP A 44 -20.65 -11.67 9.38
CA ASP A 44 -20.82 -11.21 10.75
C ASP A 44 -21.43 -9.81 10.79
N THR A 45 -22.69 -9.75 11.20
CA THR A 45 -23.49 -8.52 11.36
C THR A 45 -22.85 -7.47 12.26
N PHE A 46 -21.96 -7.84 13.20
CA PHE A 46 -21.21 -6.87 14.00
C PHE A 46 -20.33 -5.97 13.12
N ASN A 47 -19.81 -6.51 12.02
CA ASN A 47 -18.96 -5.76 11.10
C ASN A 47 -19.76 -4.84 10.17
N HIS A 48 -21.10 -4.83 10.24
CA HIS A 48 -21.97 -4.06 9.33
C HIS A 48 -22.44 -2.74 9.92
N THR A 49 -22.12 -2.43 11.18
CA THR A 49 -22.61 -1.21 11.87
C THR A 49 -22.43 0.04 11.01
N ASP A 50 -23.48 0.85 10.87
CA ASP A 50 -23.54 2.09 10.07
C ASP A 50 -23.39 1.94 8.54
N LEU A 51 -23.07 0.74 8.01
CA LEU A 51 -23.00 0.54 6.56
C LEU A 51 -24.37 0.65 5.88
N PRO A 52 -25.48 0.07 6.39
CA PRO A 52 -26.76 0.06 5.68
C PRO A 52 -27.28 1.45 5.28
N GLU A 53 -26.89 2.50 6.01
CA GLU A 53 -27.30 3.89 5.72
C GLU A 53 -26.69 4.45 4.43
N LEU A 54 -25.65 3.81 3.90
CA LEU A 54 -24.93 4.24 2.69
C LEU A 54 -25.45 3.58 1.41
N PHE A 55 -26.39 2.63 1.51
CA PHE A 55 -26.84 1.82 0.38
C PHE A 55 -28.33 2.02 0.10
N THR A 56 -28.70 1.88 -1.17
CA THR A 56 -30.12 1.86 -1.55
C THR A 56 -30.75 0.55 -1.10
N ASN A 57 -30.03 -0.57 -1.28
CA ASN A 57 -30.47 -1.89 -0.87
C ASN A 57 -29.31 -2.72 -0.30
N PHE A 58 -28.94 -2.43 0.94
CA PHE A 58 -27.86 -3.12 1.65
C PHE A 58 -27.99 -4.65 1.63
N GLU A 59 -29.19 -5.17 1.86
CA GLU A 59 -29.43 -6.62 1.90
C GLU A 59 -29.17 -7.28 0.55
N ALA A 60 -29.58 -6.64 -0.56
CA ALA A 60 -29.27 -7.16 -1.89
C ALA A 60 -27.77 -7.11 -2.20
N ALA A 61 -27.08 -6.04 -1.80
CA ALA A 61 -25.64 -5.92 -1.97
C ALA A 61 -24.88 -6.98 -1.15
N LEU A 62 -25.29 -7.21 0.10
CA LEU A 62 -24.70 -8.25 0.96
C LEU A 62 -24.94 -9.64 0.38
N GLN A 63 -26.17 -9.94 -0.02
CA GLN A 63 -26.51 -11.21 -0.64
C GLN A 63 -25.71 -11.44 -1.93
N GLY A 64 -25.59 -10.42 -2.79
CA GLY A 64 -24.78 -10.48 -4.00
C GLY A 64 -23.29 -10.69 -3.72
N LEU A 65 -22.77 -10.04 -2.68
CA LEU A 65 -21.40 -10.23 -2.19
C LEU A 65 -21.18 -11.68 -1.70
N GLU A 66 -22.12 -12.26 -0.95
CA GLU A 66 -22.01 -13.65 -0.51
C GLU A 66 -22.05 -14.66 -1.66
N PHE A 67 -22.97 -14.50 -2.62
CA PHE A 67 -23.09 -15.41 -3.76
C PHE A 67 -21.88 -15.42 -4.68
N SER A 68 -21.23 -14.27 -4.82
CA SER A 68 -20.03 -14.14 -5.63
C SER A 68 -18.81 -14.80 -4.97
N TYR A 69 -18.80 -15.01 -3.64
CA TYR A 69 -17.83 -15.88 -2.96
C TYR A 69 -18.07 -17.36 -3.25
N GLU A 70 -19.32 -17.74 -3.50
CA GLU A 70 -19.73 -19.13 -3.79
C GLU A 70 -19.65 -19.48 -5.29
N ALA A 71 -19.05 -18.59 -6.10
CA ALA A 71 -18.86 -18.72 -7.55
C ALA A 71 -20.17 -18.80 -8.38
N ASP A 72 -21.27 -18.27 -7.85
CA ASP A 72 -22.59 -18.23 -8.50
C ASP A 72 -22.85 -16.84 -9.15
N ALA A 73 -21.78 -16.23 -9.69
CA ALA A 73 -21.75 -14.83 -10.13
C ALA A 73 -22.60 -14.51 -11.39
N GLU A 74 -23.05 -15.53 -12.13
CA GLU A 74 -23.90 -15.37 -13.32
C GLU A 74 -25.31 -14.81 -13.01
N LYS A 75 -25.66 -14.63 -11.73
CA LYS A 75 -26.99 -14.18 -11.30
C LYS A 75 -27.19 -12.67 -11.19
N PHE A 76 -26.17 -11.85 -11.41
CA PHE A 76 -26.26 -10.39 -11.19
C PHE A 76 -25.86 -9.58 -12.43
N ASP A 77 -26.79 -9.43 -13.38
CA ASP A 77 -26.63 -8.57 -14.57
C ASP A 77 -26.99 -7.09 -14.31
N ASP A 78 -27.43 -6.76 -13.09
CA ASP A 78 -27.73 -5.38 -12.70
C ASP A 78 -26.44 -4.64 -12.33
N GLU A 79 -25.99 -3.77 -13.24
CA GLU A 79 -24.80 -2.92 -13.06
C GLU A 79 -24.86 -2.07 -11.78
N SER A 80 -26.05 -1.57 -11.42
CA SER A 80 -26.20 -0.74 -10.21
C SER A 80 -25.95 -1.53 -8.94
N LEU A 81 -26.40 -2.79 -8.92
CA LEU A 81 -26.16 -3.71 -7.83
C LEU A 81 -24.69 -4.14 -7.77
N GLN A 82 -24.02 -4.36 -8.90
CA GLN A 82 -22.59 -4.66 -8.94
C GLN A 82 -21.74 -3.53 -8.32
N VAL A 83 -22.11 -2.27 -8.58
CA VAL A 83 -21.45 -1.11 -7.96
C VAL A 83 -21.66 -1.10 -6.44
N GLU A 84 -22.88 -1.37 -5.95
CA GLU A 84 -23.15 -1.49 -4.51
C GLU A 84 -22.37 -2.66 -3.88
N ILE A 85 -22.25 -3.81 -4.55
CA ILE A 85 -21.45 -4.96 -4.07
C ILE A 85 -19.97 -4.57 -3.93
N GLY A 86 -19.39 -3.92 -4.94
CA GLY A 86 -18.00 -3.47 -4.91
C GLY A 86 -17.74 -2.44 -3.79
N LEU A 87 -18.66 -1.50 -3.60
CA LEU A 87 -18.59 -0.53 -2.51
C LEU A 87 -18.65 -1.21 -1.14
N LEU A 88 -19.59 -2.15 -0.96
CA LEU A 88 -19.72 -2.91 0.28
C LEU A 88 -18.44 -3.67 0.63
N TYR A 89 -17.85 -4.35 -0.36
CA TYR A 89 -16.58 -5.04 -0.19
C TYR A 89 -15.48 -4.09 0.29
N GLY A 90 -15.31 -2.95 -0.37
CA GLY A 90 -14.28 -1.97 -0.02
C GLY A 90 -14.45 -1.41 1.40
N LEU A 91 -15.68 -1.15 1.83
CA LEU A 91 -15.99 -0.68 3.19
C LEU A 91 -15.76 -1.75 4.26
N LEU A 92 -16.10 -3.02 3.96
CA LEU A 92 -15.77 -4.14 4.84
C LEU A 92 -14.27 -4.40 4.89
N HIS A 93 -13.56 -4.24 3.78
CA HIS A 93 -12.11 -4.34 3.70
C HIS A 93 -11.45 -3.33 4.65
N ALA A 94 -11.88 -2.07 4.65
CA ALA A 94 -11.36 -1.04 5.56
C ALA A 94 -11.44 -1.44 7.03
N ARG A 95 -12.49 -2.18 7.41
CA ARG A 95 -12.66 -2.72 8.77
C ARG A 95 -11.74 -3.92 8.98
N PHE A 96 -11.75 -4.87 8.05
CA PHE A 96 -10.98 -6.11 8.13
C PHE A 96 -9.48 -5.87 8.27
N VAL A 97 -8.92 -4.90 7.53
CA VAL A 97 -7.48 -4.62 7.53
C VAL A 97 -6.95 -4.11 8.87
N THR A 98 -7.82 -3.68 9.77
CA THR A 98 -7.46 -3.28 11.14
C THR A 98 -7.49 -4.43 12.14
N THR A 99 -8.00 -5.61 11.76
CA THR A 99 -7.97 -6.83 12.59
C THR A 99 -6.57 -7.45 12.61
N ASP A 100 -6.27 -8.32 13.59
CA ASP A 100 -5.00 -9.04 13.62
C ASP A 100 -4.73 -9.85 12.34
N GLN A 101 -5.76 -10.46 11.75
CA GLN A 101 -5.63 -11.23 10.51
C GLN A 101 -5.33 -10.32 9.31
N GLY A 102 -6.08 -9.22 9.16
CA GLY A 102 -5.87 -8.25 8.09
C GLY A 102 -4.49 -7.58 8.18
N LEU A 103 -4.08 -7.17 9.39
CA LEU A 103 -2.75 -6.60 9.65
C LEU A 103 -1.62 -7.57 9.33
N ALA A 104 -1.81 -8.88 9.54
CA ALA A 104 -0.82 -9.89 9.17
C ALA A 104 -0.67 -10.02 7.64
N LYS A 105 -1.78 -10.03 6.89
CA LYS A 105 -1.76 -10.04 5.41
C LYS A 105 -1.07 -8.79 4.85
N LEU A 106 -1.48 -7.61 5.32
CA LEU A 106 -0.90 -6.35 4.86
C LEU A 106 0.57 -6.17 5.24
N ARG A 107 1.03 -6.78 6.33
CA ARG A 107 2.45 -6.81 6.65
C ARG A 107 3.25 -7.50 5.54
N ARG A 108 2.76 -8.63 5.02
CA ARG A 108 3.44 -9.35 3.93
C ARG A 108 3.45 -8.53 2.65
N MET A 109 2.32 -7.91 2.29
CA MET A 109 2.24 -7.02 1.13
C MET A 109 3.18 -5.80 1.24
N PHE A 110 3.23 -5.18 2.41
CA PHE A 110 4.13 -4.06 2.70
C PHE A 110 5.59 -4.46 2.54
N LEU A 111 6.01 -5.58 3.14
CA LEU A 111 7.38 -6.08 3.02
C LEU A 111 7.73 -6.51 1.58
N ALA A 112 6.74 -6.94 0.81
CA ALA A 112 6.89 -7.22 -0.62
C ALA A 112 6.89 -5.97 -1.51
N GLY A 113 6.73 -4.76 -0.94
CA GLY A 113 6.75 -3.50 -1.69
C GLY A 113 5.53 -3.30 -2.60
N LYS A 114 4.39 -3.95 -2.30
CA LYS A 114 3.19 -3.93 -3.15
C LYS A 114 2.60 -2.54 -3.39
N PHE A 115 2.74 -1.65 -2.42
CA PHE A 115 2.25 -0.27 -2.50
C PHE A 115 3.32 0.70 -3.04
N GLY A 116 4.38 0.17 -3.66
CA GLY A 116 5.49 0.97 -4.18
C GLY A 116 6.36 1.57 -3.08
N VAL A 117 7.12 2.58 -3.47
CA VAL A 117 8.15 3.22 -2.65
C VAL A 117 7.97 4.74 -2.61
N CYS A 118 8.51 5.38 -1.59
CA CYS A 118 8.44 6.82 -1.43
C CYS A 118 9.11 7.54 -2.61
N PRO A 119 8.44 8.51 -3.24
CA PRO A 119 9.01 9.25 -4.38
C PRO A 119 10.11 10.23 -3.96
N ARG A 120 10.27 10.49 -2.65
CA ARG A 120 11.39 11.29 -2.17
C ARG A 120 12.64 10.45 -2.21
N GLU A 121 13.55 10.86 -3.09
CA GLU A 121 14.92 10.34 -3.18
C GLU A 121 15.54 10.11 -1.79
N GLY A 122 15.50 11.12 -0.90
CA GLY A 122 16.03 11.08 0.48
C GLY A 122 15.46 9.99 1.40
N CYS A 123 14.37 9.32 1.01
CA CYS A 123 13.77 8.21 1.75
C CYS A 123 14.29 6.84 1.30
N LYS A 124 15.24 6.80 0.35
CA LYS A 124 15.99 5.59 -0.02
C LYS A 124 15.09 4.44 -0.42
N ASP A 125 14.12 4.70 -1.29
CA ASP A 125 13.15 3.70 -1.75
C ASP A 125 12.33 3.08 -0.60
N CYS A 126 12.07 3.82 0.48
CA CYS A 126 11.26 3.33 1.60
C CYS A 126 9.89 2.85 1.11
N PRO A 127 9.47 1.60 1.40
CA PRO A 127 8.15 1.10 1.02
C PRO A 127 7.04 1.94 1.68
N LEU A 128 5.91 2.06 0.97
CA LEU A 128 4.75 2.82 1.41
C LEU A 128 3.71 1.93 2.08
N LEU A 129 3.03 2.45 3.10
CA LEU A 129 1.81 1.86 3.66
C LEU A 129 0.59 2.44 2.95
N PRO A 130 -0.44 1.65 2.63
CA PRO A 130 -1.66 2.17 2.01
C PRO A 130 -2.38 3.13 2.97
N ILE A 131 -3.00 4.18 2.43
CA ILE A 131 -3.79 5.14 3.21
C ILE A 131 -4.87 5.79 2.35
N GLY A 132 -6.05 6.03 2.92
CA GLY A 132 -7.03 6.95 2.37
C GLY A 132 -7.01 8.30 3.07
N ALA A 133 -7.01 9.43 2.34
CA ALA A 133 -7.08 10.75 2.98
C ALA A 133 -8.44 11.02 3.66
N SER A 134 -9.46 10.23 3.33
CA SER A 134 -10.82 10.33 3.85
C SER A 134 -11.40 8.93 4.09
N ASN A 135 -12.28 8.81 5.09
CA ASN A 135 -13.09 7.61 5.30
C ASN A 135 -14.42 7.66 4.52
N VAL A 136 -14.71 8.78 3.86
CA VAL A 136 -15.91 8.97 3.03
C VAL A 136 -15.59 8.51 1.61
N PRO A 137 -16.36 7.57 1.03
CA PRO A 137 -16.18 7.13 -0.36
C PRO A 137 -16.26 8.28 -1.36
N GLY A 138 -15.48 8.18 -2.44
CA GLY A 138 -15.43 9.13 -3.55
C GLY A 138 -14.60 10.39 -3.29
N VAL A 139 -14.03 10.56 -2.09
CA VAL A 139 -13.32 11.79 -1.72
C VAL A 139 -11.83 11.78 -2.09
N SER A 140 -11.17 10.62 -1.98
CA SER A 140 -9.73 10.50 -2.24
C SER A 140 -9.42 9.13 -2.83
N PRO A 141 -8.49 9.05 -3.79
CA PRO A 141 -7.93 7.77 -4.19
C PRO A 141 -7.07 7.19 -3.07
N LEU A 142 -6.70 5.93 -3.23
CA LEU A 142 -5.68 5.25 -2.44
C LEU A 142 -4.33 5.95 -2.62
N GLY A 143 -3.68 6.21 -1.48
CA GLY A 143 -2.36 6.81 -1.41
C GLY A 143 -1.38 5.93 -0.64
N GLY A 144 -0.16 6.44 -0.53
CA GLY A 144 0.92 5.82 0.23
C GLY A 144 1.46 6.72 1.32
N TYR A 145 1.54 6.20 2.54
CA TYR A 145 2.20 6.81 3.69
C TYR A 145 3.64 6.31 3.81
N CYS A 146 4.59 7.24 3.79
CA CYS A 146 6.00 6.91 3.98
C CYS A 146 6.38 6.94 5.45
N VAL A 147 6.83 5.80 5.99
CA VAL A 147 7.27 5.70 7.39
C VAL A 147 8.61 6.40 7.65
N TYR A 148 9.39 6.71 6.61
CA TYR A 148 10.66 7.42 6.74
C TYR A 148 10.46 8.94 6.89
N CYS A 149 9.79 9.59 5.93
CA CYS A 149 9.54 11.04 5.99
C CYS A 149 8.24 11.45 6.68
N LYS A 150 7.39 10.49 7.07
CA LYS A 150 6.11 10.74 7.76
C LYS A 150 5.10 11.55 6.95
N ASP A 151 5.10 11.37 5.64
CA ASP A 151 4.31 12.16 4.70
C ASP A 151 3.44 11.24 3.80
N VAL A 152 2.38 11.80 3.22
CA VAL A 152 1.39 11.08 2.39
C VAL A 152 1.54 11.48 0.93
N TYR A 153 1.48 10.49 0.05
CA TYR A 153 1.62 10.65 -1.40
C TYR A 153 0.38 10.11 -2.11
N LEU A 154 -0.24 10.95 -2.94
CA LEU A 154 -1.51 10.67 -3.61
C LEU A 154 -1.46 11.05 -5.10
N PRO A 155 -2.03 10.23 -5.99
CA PRO A 155 -2.36 8.81 -5.78
C PRO A 155 -1.08 7.95 -5.65
N LEU A 156 -1.20 6.65 -5.35
CA LEU A 156 -0.08 5.73 -5.54
C LEU A 156 0.39 5.79 -7.00
N SER A 157 1.70 5.97 -7.21
CA SER A 157 2.27 6.30 -8.52
C SER A 157 2.07 5.20 -9.57
N HIS A 158 2.04 3.95 -9.14
CA HIS A 158 1.82 2.80 -10.01
C HIS A 158 0.37 2.73 -10.53
N ASP A 159 -0.61 3.20 -9.76
CA ASP A 159 -2.05 3.10 -10.03
C ASP A 159 -2.46 3.98 -11.23
N VAL A 160 -1.87 5.16 -11.36
CA VAL A 160 -2.14 6.09 -12.49
C VAL A 160 -1.73 5.48 -13.83
N SER A 161 -0.65 4.69 -13.84
CA SER A 161 -0.12 4.11 -15.08
C SER A 161 -0.97 2.95 -15.61
N LYS A 162 -1.72 2.27 -14.74
CA LYS A 162 -2.56 1.11 -15.08
C LYS A 162 -4.05 1.43 -15.20
N GLY A 163 -4.48 2.61 -14.73
CA GLY A 163 -5.89 3.02 -14.76
C GLY A 163 -6.75 2.41 -13.66
N GLU A 164 -6.14 1.89 -12.59
CA GLU A 164 -6.81 1.23 -11.46
C GLU A 164 -6.85 2.18 -10.26
N LEU A 165 -7.73 3.18 -10.29
CA LEU A 165 -7.92 4.08 -9.15
C LEU A 165 -8.81 3.43 -8.11
N VAL A 166 -8.19 2.86 -7.07
CA VAL A 166 -8.89 2.34 -5.89
C VAL A 166 -9.26 3.50 -4.95
N ASP A 167 -10.45 3.44 -4.36
CA ASP A 167 -10.89 4.43 -3.38
C ASP A 167 -10.12 4.30 -2.05
N GLY A 168 -9.63 5.43 -1.53
CA GLY A 168 -8.86 5.44 -0.29
C GLY A 168 -9.68 5.06 0.95
N SER A 169 -11.00 5.24 0.92
CA SER A 169 -11.88 4.86 2.04
C SER A 169 -11.83 3.36 2.35
N PHE A 170 -11.36 2.53 1.41
CA PHE A 170 -11.20 1.09 1.59
C PHE A 170 -10.02 0.71 2.50
N TYR A 171 -9.19 1.68 2.88
CA TYR A 171 -8.18 1.56 3.94
C TYR A 171 -8.45 2.53 5.08
N GLY A 172 -8.95 3.72 4.76
CA GLY A 172 -9.18 4.79 5.72
C GLY A 172 -7.91 5.55 6.12
N SER A 173 -8.11 6.61 6.89
CA SER A 173 -7.07 7.60 7.23
C SER A 173 -6.18 7.23 8.40
N SER A 174 -6.63 6.29 9.24
CA SER A 174 -5.93 5.85 10.45
C SER A 174 -5.11 4.57 10.27
N PHE A 175 -5.23 3.90 9.11
CA PHE A 175 -4.64 2.58 8.91
C PHE A 175 -3.12 2.54 9.16
N PRO A 176 -2.29 3.46 8.63
CA PRO A 176 -0.85 3.41 8.86
C PRO A 176 -0.49 3.47 10.36
N GLN A 177 -1.22 4.27 11.13
CA GLN A 177 -0.96 4.43 12.56
C GLN A 177 -1.39 3.18 13.34
N VAL A 178 -2.53 2.57 13.00
CA VAL A 178 -2.97 1.29 13.56
C VAL A 178 -1.93 0.20 13.28
N PHE A 179 -1.45 0.13 12.04
CA PHE A 179 -0.43 -0.84 11.62
C PHE A 179 0.88 -0.66 12.39
N LEU A 180 1.38 0.58 12.51
CA LEU A 180 2.62 0.86 13.24
C LEU A 180 2.47 0.64 14.75
N SER A 181 1.29 0.92 15.32
CA SER A 181 0.99 0.61 16.72
C SER A 181 1.05 -0.91 16.98
N ARG A 182 0.57 -1.71 16.03
CA ARG A 182 0.63 -3.18 16.10
C ARG A 182 2.06 -3.73 15.95
N TYR A 183 2.89 -3.06 15.16
CA TYR A 183 4.27 -3.45 14.84
C TYR A 183 5.29 -2.36 15.21
N PRO A 184 5.44 -2.02 16.51
CA PRO A 184 6.18 -0.84 16.94
C PRO A 184 7.70 -0.87 16.62
N LYS A 185 8.25 -2.06 16.37
CA LYS A 185 9.67 -2.24 16.00
C LYS A 185 9.92 -2.19 14.50
N LEU A 186 8.87 -2.23 13.68
CA LEU A 186 8.99 -2.32 12.22
C LEU A 186 9.60 -1.05 11.64
N GLU A 187 9.14 0.11 12.09
CA GLU A 187 9.66 1.41 11.66
C GLU A 187 11.17 1.54 11.91
N SER A 188 11.60 1.39 13.16
CA SER A 188 13.00 1.59 13.54
C SER A 188 13.94 0.62 12.82
N LYS A 189 13.50 -0.62 12.60
CA LYS A 189 14.29 -1.63 11.88
C LYS A 189 14.38 -1.32 10.39
N LEU A 190 13.26 -0.92 9.78
CA LEU A 190 13.23 -0.56 8.36
C LEU A 190 14.14 0.63 8.10
N ILE A 191 14.02 1.70 8.89
CA ILE A 191 14.87 2.91 8.75
C ILE A 191 16.35 2.54 8.90
N ALA A 192 16.71 1.77 9.93
CA ALA A 192 18.08 1.31 10.13
C ALA A 192 18.63 0.48 8.95
N SER A 193 17.80 -0.38 8.36
CA SER A 193 18.15 -1.18 7.18
C SER A 193 18.39 -0.31 5.94
N LEU A 194 17.52 0.67 5.71
CA LEU A 194 17.64 1.62 4.59
C LEU A 194 18.91 2.47 4.74
N ASP A 195 19.22 2.91 5.95
CA ASP A 195 20.43 3.68 6.24
C ASP A 195 21.71 2.87 6.02
N ALA A 196 21.72 1.61 6.47
CA ALA A 196 22.87 0.71 6.31
C ALA A 196 23.21 0.40 4.84
N THR A 197 22.22 0.44 3.94
CA THR A 197 22.40 0.11 2.52
C THR A 197 23.19 1.20 1.76
N THR A 198 23.35 2.39 2.33
CA THR A 198 23.86 3.60 1.65
C THR A 198 25.24 4.09 2.12
N SER A 199 26.02 3.29 2.86
CA SER A 199 27.33 3.69 3.40
C SER A 199 28.46 3.78 2.36
N SER A 200 28.16 4.19 1.12
CA SER A 200 29.17 4.69 0.18
C SER A 200 29.01 6.21 0.11
N ASP A 201 29.93 6.93 0.76
CA ASP A 201 30.08 8.40 0.69
C ASP A 201 30.40 8.84 -0.76
N SER A 202 29.42 8.76 -1.65
CA SER A 202 29.54 9.33 -2.99
C SER A 202 29.09 10.80 -2.91
N PRO A 203 29.90 11.77 -3.38
CA PRO A 203 29.59 13.20 -3.31
C PRO A 203 28.40 13.60 -4.19
N THR A 204 27.81 12.66 -4.93
CA THR A 204 26.50 12.80 -5.56
C THR A 204 25.54 11.81 -4.93
N TYR A 205 24.42 12.34 -4.40
CA TYR A 205 23.28 11.54 -3.95
C TYR A 205 22.76 10.60 -5.06
N TYR A 206 22.92 11.01 -6.32
CA TYR A 206 22.63 10.20 -7.49
C TYR A 206 23.58 9.02 -7.57
N LYS A 207 23.04 7.81 -7.39
CA LYS A 207 23.73 6.54 -7.67
C LYS A 207 24.31 6.59 -9.09
N ASP A 208 25.43 5.92 -9.34
CA ASP A 208 26.10 5.80 -10.65
C ASP A 208 25.22 5.21 -11.78
N ILE A 209 23.96 4.89 -11.50
CA ILE A 209 22.98 4.23 -12.37
C ILE A 209 22.42 5.20 -13.42
N ASP A 210 22.33 6.50 -13.13
CA ASP A 210 21.95 7.50 -14.13
C ASP A 210 23.05 8.55 -14.30
N THR A 211 24.02 8.22 -15.15
CA THR A 211 25.15 9.10 -15.49
C THR A 211 24.70 10.50 -15.92
N LYS A 212 23.47 10.67 -16.42
CA LYS A 212 22.89 11.98 -16.79
C LYS A 212 22.67 12.93 -15.62
N LEU A 213 22.44 12.40 -14.41
CA LEU A 213 22.20 13.19 -13.19
C LEU A 213 23.49 13.51 -12.43
N SER A 214 24.65 13.16 -12.98
CA SER A 214 25.95 13.51 -12.39
C SER A 214 26.14 15.02 -12.34
N ARG A 215 26.89 15.49 -11.33
CA ARG A 215 27.28 16.92 -11.20
C ARG A 215 27.91 17.46 -12.48
N GLU A 216 28.65 16.61 -13.21
CA GLU A 216 29.36 16.95 -14.45
C GLU A 216 28.43 17.27 -15.62
N ASN A 217 27.19 16.79 -15.55
CA ASN A 217 26.16 16.99 -16.57
C ASN A 217 25.18 18.12 -16.25
N MET A 218 25.36 18.81 -15.12
CA MET A 218 24.55 19.97 -14.77
C MET A 218 25.01 21.23 -15.53
N HIS A 219 24.10 21.81 -16.31
CA HIS A 219 24.35 22.99 -17.13
C HIS A 219 23.28 24.06 -16.88
N LEU A 220 23.65 25.33 -17.02
CA LEU A 220 22.73 26.46 -17.02
C LEU A 220 22.87 27.19 -18.36
N PHE A 221 21.79 27.27 -19.15
CA PHE A 221 21.81 27.83 -20.51
C PHE A 221 22.90 27.24 -21.44
N GLY A 222 23.22 25.95 -21.27
CA GLY A 222 24.28 25.26 -22.04
C GLY A 222 25.71 25.50 -21.52
N PHE A 223 25.89 26.35 -20.50
CA PHE A 223 27.18 26.51 -19.82
C PHE A 223 27.33 25.48 -18.71
N LYS A 224 28.48 24.79 -18.67
CA LYS A 224 28.83 23.92 -17.55
C LYS A 224 28.96 24.75 -16.27
N ILE A 225 28.35 24.28 -15.20
CA ILE A 225 28.49 24.90 -13.89
C ILE A 225 29.91 24.60 -13.37
N ASN A 226 30.65 25.63 -12.96
CA ASN A 226 31.98 25.46 -12.36
C ASN A 226 31.84 25.14 -10.87
N TRP A 227 31.74 23.85 -10.56
CA TRP A 227 31.59 23.37 -9.19
C TRP A 227 32.78 23.66 -8.25
N ARG A 228 33.96 24.01 -8.79
CA ARG A 228 35.14 24.40 -7.97
C ARG A 228 34.96 25.73 -7.23
N LEU A 229 33.91 26.50 -7.55
CA LEU A 229 33.58 27.75 -6.87
C LEU A 229 32.66 27.54 -5.64
N VAL A 230 32.17 26.32 -5.44
CA VAL A 230 31.15 25.97 -4.43
C VAL A 230 31.71 24.93 -3.42
N GLU A 231 32.98 24.54 -3.57
CA GLU A 231 33.79 23.75 -2.63
C GLU A 231 34.65 24.68 -1.77
#